data_AF-A0A9E2XLC8-F1
#
_entry.id   AF-A0A9E2XLC8-F1
#
_cell.length_a   1.000
_cell.length_b   1.000
_cell.length_c   1.000
_cell.angle_alpha   90.00
_cell.angle_beta   90.00
_cell.angle_gamma   90.00
#
_symmetry.space_group_name_H-M   'P 1'
#
loop_
_entity.id
_entity.type
_entity.pdbx_description
1 polymer ?
#
loop_
_entity_poly.entity_id
_entity_poly.type
_entity_poly.pdbx_seq_one_letter_code
_entity_poly.pdbx_strand_id
1 'polypeptide(L)'
;QQKSWFLERTPCGYHDSDRIESNLRAAGFSDLRIETVKLPGLLRNPLDAATGLCQGSPMRAEIEALEPAGLDAATRDAAAAVARRCGDGPRTTPLLALVIEAHKEG
;
A
#
# COMPACT_ATOMS: atom_id res chain seq x y z
N GLN A 1 4.57 -14.10 -18.05
CA GLN A 1 4.21 -12.68 -17.89
C GLN A 1 4.29 -12.36 -16.40
N GLN A 2 5.19 -11.48 -15.97
CA GLN A 2 5.42 -11.22 -14.55
C GLN A 2 4.22 -10.47 -13.97
N LYS A 3 3.41 -11.18 -13.16
CA LYS A 3 2.22 -10.66 -12.47
C LYS A 3 2.72 -9.70 -11.39
N SER A 4 2.62 -8.40 -11.64
CA SER A 4 2.78 -7.41 -10.57
C SER A 4 1.62 -7.57 -9.59
N TRP A 5 1.96 -7.74 -8.32
CA TRP A 5 1.00 -7.97 -7.25
C TRP A 5 0.21 -6.71 -6.92
N PHE A 6 -0.95 -6.87 -6.28
CA PHE A 6 -1.83 -5.77 -5.91
C PHE A 6 -1.05 -4.62 -5.30
N LEU A 7 -0.25 -4.87 -4.25
CA LEU A 7 0.51 -3.85 -3.52
C LEU A 7 1.48 -3.06 -4.41
N GLU A 8 2.13 -3.70 -5.37
CA GLU A 8 3.04 -3.05 -6.33
C GLU A 8 2.28 -2.16 -7.32
N ARG A 9 1.05 -2.52 -7.67
CA ARG A 9 0.17 -1.73 -8.54
C ARG A 9 -0.52 -0.60 -7.79
N THR A 10 -1.04 -0.88 -6.59
CA THR A 10 -1.79 0.04 -5.73
C THR A 10 -1.92 -0.54 -4.31
N PRO A 11 -1.80 0.23 -3.22
CA PRO A 11 -1.57 1.68 -3.19
C PRO A 11 -0.10 2.08 -3.41
N CYS A 12 0.88 1.18 -3.23
CA CYS A 12 2.30 1.56 -3.28
C CYS A 12 2.81 1.85 -4.70
N GLY A 13 2.08 1.47 -5.75
CA GLY A 13 2.44 1.75 -7.15
C GLY A 13 2.05 3.13 -7.69
N TYR A 14 1.16 3.85 -6.99
CA TYR A 14 0.61 5.14 -7.43
C TYR A 14 0.97 6.25 -6.44
N HIS A 15 2.28 6.47 -6.26
CA HIS A 15 2.85 7.39 -5.26
C HIS A 15 3.66 8.55 -5.86
N ASP A 16 3.83 8.59 -7.18
CA ASP A 16 4.59 9.63 -7.88
C ASP A 16 3.69 10.85 -8.09
N SER A 17 3.98 11.95 -7.39
CA SER A 17 3.19 13.19 -7.44
C SER A 17 3.09 13.78 -8.84
N ASP A 18 4.17 13.74 -9.61
CA ASP A 18 4.23 14.34 -10.95
C ASP A 18 3.37 13.53 -11.92
N ARG A 19 3.43 12.20 -11.81
CA ARG A 19 2.55 11.30 -12.54
C ARG A 19 1.08 11.51 -12.17
N ILE A 20 0.79 11.68 -10.88
CA ILE A 20 -0.58 11.92 -10.41
C ILE A 20 -1.11 13.26 -10.94
N GLU A 21 -0.32 14.32 -10.86
CA GLU A 21 -0.67 15.65 -11.38
C GLU A 21 -0.95 15.58 -12.89
N SER A 22 -0.06 14.94 -13.65
CA SER A 22 -0.23 14.75 -15.09
C SER A 22 -1.54 14.03 -15.42
N ASN A 23 -1.88 12.97 -14.68
CA ASN A 23 -3.12 12.23 -14.88
C ASN A 23 -4.36 13.09 -14.58
N LEU A 24 -4.31 13.91 -13.53
CA LEU A 24 -5.42 14.80 -13.16
C LEU A 24 -5.63 15.89 -14.20
N ARG A 25 -4.57 16.52 -14.70
CA ARG A 25 -4.65 17.50 -15.79
C ARG A 25 -5.22 16.87 -17.07
N ALA A 26 -4.74 15.67 -17.44
CA ALA A 26 -5.26 14.94 -18.59
C ALA A 26 -6.75 14.58 -18.47
N ALA A 27 -7.23 14.36 -17.24
CA ALA A 27 -8.65 14.13 -16.95
C ALA A 27 -9.49 15.42 -16.90
N GLY A 28 -8.89 16.60 -17.14
CA GLY A 28 -9.55 17.90 -17.18
C GLY A 28 -9.69 18.58 -15.81
N PHE A 29 -8.94 18.13 -14.80
CA PHE A 29 -8.87 18.85 -13.53
C PHE A 29 -7.88 20.02 -13.60
N SER A 30 -8.15 21.06 -12.81
CA SER A 30 -7.40 22.28 -12.63
C SER A 30 -7.34 22.65 -11.12
N ASP A 31 -6.66 23.76 -10.79
CA ASP A 31 -6.44 24.23 -9.40
C ASP A 31 -5.99 23.11 -8.46
N LEU A 32 -4.91 22.43 -8.86
CA LEU A 32 -4.36 21.26 -8.18
C LEU A 32 -3.51 21.67 -6.98
N ARG A 33 -3.77 21.06 -5.82
CA ARG A 33 -2.91 21.11 -4.64
C ARG A 33 -2.57 19.70 -4.21
N ILE A 34 -1.28 19.42 -4.08
CA ILE A 34 -0.77 18.12 -3.63
C ILE A 34 0.09 18.35 -2.40
N GLU A 35 -0.31 17.76 -1.28
CA GLU A 35 0.43 17.80 -0.02
C GLU A 35 0.93 16.40 0.34
N THR A 36 2.18 16.30 0.79
CA THR A 36 2.69 15.09 1.42
C THR A 36 2.51 15.18 2.93
N VAL A 37 1.55 14.41 3.46
CA VAL A 37 1.31 14.29 4.89
C VAL A 37 2.12 13.13 5.46
N LYS A 38 2.91 13.39 6.51
CA LYS A 38 3.70 12.39 7.21
C LYS A 38 3.13 12.14 8.60
N LEU A 39 2.75 10.90 8.88
CA LEU A 39 2.25 10.47 10.19
C LEU A 39 3.04 9.26 10.72
N PRO A 40 3.17 9.09 12.04
CA PRO A 40 3.78 7.89 12.60
C PRO A 40 2.85 6.69 12.41
N GLY A 41 3.33 5.66 11.72
CA GLY A 41 2.72 4.33 11.69
C GLY A 41 3.30 3.46 12.79
N LEU A 42 2.43 2.84 13.58
CA LEU A 42 2.84 1.89 14.62
C LEU A 42 2.74 0.47 14.10
N LEU A 43 3.89 -0.20 13.99
CA LEU A 43 3.99 -1.64 13.85
C LEU A 43 4.05 -2.25 15.25
N ARG A 44 2.98 -2.89 15.73
CA ARG A 44 2.95 -3.49 17.08
C ARG A 44 3.74 -4.79 17.15
N ASN A 45 3.61 -5.62 16.13
CA ASN A 45 4.34 -6.88 15.95
C ASN A 45 4.33 -7.27 14.45
N PRO A 46 5.18 -8.22 14.01
CA PRO A 46 5.25 -8.63 12.60
C PRO A 46 3.97 -9.23 12.02
N LEU A 47 3.18 -9.93 12.83
CA LEU A 47 1.94 -10.59 12.39
C LEU A 47 0.84 -9.57 12.07
N ASP A 48 0.76 -8.47 12.83
CA ASP A 48 -0.19 -7.39 12.56
C ASP A 48 0.07 -6.76 11.18
N ALA A 49 1.35 -6.50 10.84
CA ALA A 49 1.70 -6.01 9.50
C ALA A 49 1.36 -7.02 8.40
N ALA A 50 1.73 -8.29 8.60
CA ALA A 50 1.47 -9.33 7.62
C ALA A 50 -0.03 -9.53 7.38
N THR A 51 -0.82 -9.49 8.45
CA THR A 51 -2.29 -9.54 8.36
C THR A 51 -2.83 -8.35 7.57
N GLY A 52 -2.37 -7.13 7.86
CA GLY A 52 -2.78 -5.94 7.11
C GLY A 52 -2.47 -6.04 5.60
N LEU A 53 -1.28 -6.52 5.25
CA LEU A 53 -0.84 -6.66 3.86
C LEU A 53 -1.55 -7.80 3.12
N CYS A 54 -1.53 -9.01 3.69
CA CYS A 54 -2.05 -10.21 3.04
C CYS A 54 -3.58 -10.31 3.11
N GLN A 55 -4.19 -9.90 4.22
CA GLN A 55 -5.61 -10.15 4.49
C GLN A 55 -6.48 -8.90 4.45
N GLY A 56 -5.90 -7.74 4.80
CA GLY A 56 -6.58 -6.44 4.86
C GLY A 56 -6.56 -5.65 3.55
N SER A 57 -5.99 -6.20 2.48
CA SER A 57 -5.94 -5.58 1.16
C SER A 57 -6.46 -6.54 0.08
N PRO A 58 -6.82 -6.04 -1.12
CA PRO A 58 -7.16 -6.90 -2.26
C PRO A 58 -6.07 -7.90 -2.68
N MET A 59 -4.85 -7.81 -2.14
CA MET A 59 -3.83 -8.87 -2.23
C MET A 59 -4.37 -10.24 -1.78
N ARG A 60 -5.31 -10.28 -0.81
CA ARG A 60 -5.98 -11.51 -0.36
C ARG A 60 -6.51 -12.35 -1.52
N ALA A 61 -7.26 -11.71 -2.41
CA ALA A 61 -7.87 -12.40 -3.55
C ALA A 61 -6.81 -12.92 -4.52
N GLU A 62 -5.69 -12.22 -4.68
CA GLU A 62 -4.58 -12.68 -5.52
C GLU A 62 -3.84 -13.88 -4.90
N ILE A 63 -3.70 -13.92 -3.56
CA ILE A 63 -3.15 -15.07 -2.83
C ILE A 63 -4.06 -16.28 -2.98
N GLU A 64 -5.37 -16.13 -2.68
CA GLU A 64 -6.35 -17.21 -2.76
C GLU A 64 -6.54 -17.72 -4.20
N ALA A 65 -6.40 -16.85 -5.21
CA ALA A 65 -6.43 -17.26 -6.62
C ALA A 65 -5.23 -18.11 -7.05
N LEU A 66 -4.09 -17.98 -6.35
CA LEU A 66 -2.92 -18.83 -6.57
C LEU A 66 -3.02 -20.14 -5.79
N GLU A 67 -3.52 -20.09 -4.56
CA GLU A 67 -3.72 -21.26 -3.71
C GLU A 67 -4.90 -20.99 -2.76
N PRO A 68 -6.07 -21.62 -2.98
CA PRO A 68 -7.30 -21.29 -2.24
C PRO A 68 -7.21 -21.44 -0.72
N ALA A 69 -6.31 -22.28 -0.19
CA ALA A 69 -6.07 -22.44 1.25
C ALA A 69 -4.76 -21.77 1.72
N GLY A 70 -4.12 -20.98 0.86
CA GLY A 70 -2.76 -20.49 1.07
C GLY A 70 -2.65 -19.22 1.88
N LEU A 71 -3.77 -18.58 2.21
CA LEU A 71 -3.75 -17.27 2.87
C LEU A 71 -3.04 -17.28 4.22
N ASP A 72 -3.32 -18.28 5.05
CA ASP A 72 -2.70 -18.40 6.37
C ASP A 72 -1.19 -18.67 6.26
N ALA A 73 -0.79 -19.53 5.32
CA ALA A 73 0.62 -19.80 5.05
C ALA A 73 1.35 -18.54 4.56
N ALA A 74 0.78 -17.83 3.58
CA ALA A 74 1.32 -16.58 3.06
C ALA A 74 1.44 -15.50 4.15
N THR A 75 0.42 -15.39 5.02
CA THR A 75 0.45 -14.44 6.14
C THR A 75 1.58 -14.77 7.13
N ARG A 76 1.78 -16.05 7.47
CA ARG A 76 2.88 -16.47 8.36
C ARG A 76 4.25 -16.21 7.73
N ASP A 77 4.41 -16.53 6.45
CA ASP A 77 5.67 -16.31 5.73
C ASP A 77 6.01 -14.81 5.63
N ALA A 78 5.00 -13.98 5.36
CA ALA A 78 5.14 -12.53 5.38
C ALA A 78 5.50 -12.01 6.79
N ALA A 79 4.87 -12.53 7.86
CA ALA A 79 5.20 -12.17 9.23
C ALA A 79 6.65 -12.51 9.57
N ALA A 80 7.12 -13.70 9.19
CA ALA A 80 8.52 -14.09 9.36
C ALA A 80 9.48 -13.18 8.57
N ALA A 81 9.10 -12.74 7.37
CA ALA A 81 9.89 -11.79 6.59
C ALA A 81 9.96 -10.39 7.24
N VAL A 82 8.84 -9.90 7.77
CA VAL A 82 8.78 -8.65 8.53
C VAL A 82 9.61 -8.75 9.81
N ALA A 83 9.52 -9.86 10.54
CA ALA A 83 10.32 -10.13 11.74
C ALA A 83 11.82 -10.07 11.43
N ARG A 84 12.28 -10.75 10.37
CA ARG A 84 13.70 -10.73 9.97
C ARG A 84 14.21 -9.34 9.60
N ARG A 85 13.37 -8.53 8.93
CA ARG A 85 13.80 -7.23 8.39
C ARG A 85 13.67 -6.10 9.40
N CYS A 86 12.66 -6.17 10.24
CA CYS A 86 12.30 -5.09 11.12
C CYS A 86 12.59 -5.47 12.58
N GLY A 87 12.44 -6.74 12.98
CA GLY A 87 12.52 -7.27 14.35
C GLY A 87 11.14 -7.70 14.89
N ASP A 88 11.09 -8.31 16.08
CA ASP A 88 9.84 -8.83 16.64
C ASP A 88 9.06 -7.82 17.51
N GLY A 89 9.76 -6.83 18.07
CA GLY A 89 9.15 -5.84 18.96
C GLY A 89 8.40 -4.71 18.22
N PRO A 90 7.64 -3.89 18.97
CA PRO A 90 6.99 -2.71 18.45
C PRO A 90 7.97 -1.73 17.81
N ARG A 91 7.59 -1.13 16.68
CA ARG A 91 8.35 -0.08 16.00
C ARG A 91 7.46 0.98 15.42
N THR A 92 7.97 2.19 15.37
CA THR A 92 7.36 3.27 14.61
C THR A 92 8.06 3.41 13.27
N THR A 93 7.28 3.47 12.20
CA THR A 93 7.76 3.78 10.85
C THR A 93 6.95 4.95 10.32
N PRO A 94 7.54 5.92 9.60
CA PRO A 94 6.74 6.95 8.98
C PRO A 94 5.81 6.35 7.91
N LEU A 95 4.57 6.79 7.92
CA LEU A 95 3.62 6.63 6.83
C LEU A 95 3.50 7.97 6.11
N LEU A 96 3.43 7.89 4.78
CA LEU A 96 3.27 9.04 3.90
C LEU A 96 1.95 8.88 3.15
N ALA A 97 1.21 9.97 3.06
CA ALA A 97 0.03 10.07 2.22
C ALA A 97 0.18 11.29 1.30
N LEU A 98 -0.19 11.12 0.04
CA LEU A 98 -0.44 12.25 -0.85
C LEU A 98 -1.90 12.65 -0.70
N VAL A 99 -2.14 13.84 -0.16
CA VAL A 99 -3.47 14.46 -0.10
C VAL A 99 -3.59 15.38 -1.30
N ILE A 100 -4.63 15.18 -2.10
CA ILE A 100 -4.80 15.87 -3.37
C ILE A 100 -6.16 16.55 -3.39
N GLU A 101 -6.14 17.86 -3.60
CA GLU A 101 -7.32 18.68 -3.88
C GLU A 101 -7.24 19.12 -5.34
N ALA A 102 -8.37 19.03 -6.05
CA ALA A 102 -8.46 19.33 -7.47
C ALA A 102 -9.88 19.77 -7.81
N HIS A 103 -10.00 20.71 -8.74
CA HIS A 103 -11.28 21.20 -9.24
C HIS A 103 -11.47 20.81 -10.70
N LYS A 104 -12.71 20.54 -11.10
CA LYS A 104 -13.06 20.35 -12.50
C LYS A 104 -14.32 21.15 -12.78
N GLU A 105 -14.21 22.08 -13.71
CA GLU A 105 -15.41 22.78 -14.21
C GLU A 105 -16.24 21.79 -15.02
N GLY A 106 -17.56 21.83 -14.79
CA GLY A 106 -18.54 20.92 -15.42
C GLY A 106 -18.80 21.25 -16.87
#